data_AF-A0A017RZJ1-F1
#
_entry.id   AF-A0A017RZJ1-F1
#
_cell.length_a   1.000
_cell.length_b   1.000
_cell.length_c   1.000
_cell.angle_alpha   90.00
_cell.angle_beta   90.00
_cell.angle_gamma   90.00
#
_symmetry.space_group_name_H-M   'P 1'
#
loop_
_entity.id
_entity.type
_entity.pdbx_description
1 polymer ?
#
loop_
_entity_poly.entity_id
_entity_poly.type
_entity_poly.pdbx_seq_one_letter_code
_entity_poly.pdbx_strand_id
1 'polypeptide(L)'
;MGSSCDNVDIKLGDRVGIRWIAFTCGSCAPCMAGADKICQKGQKSGNSRPGIFQEYALDPALYMAPIPDGLSSDIAAPLLRSGVTAYSALKKSRAQSGD
;
A
#
# COMPACT_ATOMS: atom_id res chain seq x y z
N MET A 1 -8.40 1.78 3.13
CA MET A 1 -7.40 1.87 2.03
C MET A 1 -6.84 0.50 1.63
N GLY A 2 -7.41 -0.61 2.10
CA GLY A 2 -7.16 -1.98 1.64
C GLY A 2 -8.41 -2.69 1.09
N SER A 3 -9.43 -1.91 0.70
CA SER A 3 -10.74 -2.42 0.28
C SER A 3 -11.18 -1.86 -1.09
N SER A 4 -10.25 -1.37 -1.91
CA SER A 4 -10.57 -0.76 -3.22
C SER A 4 -9.93 -1.51 -4.39
N CYS A 5 -9.55 -2.76 -4.18
CA CYS A 5 -8.84 -3.57 -5.17
C CYS A 5 -9.69 -4.82 -5.50
N ASP A 6 -10.99 -4.65 -5.74
CA ASP A 6 -11.90 -5.74 -6.07
C ASP A 6 -11.77 -6.21 -7.54
N ASN A 7 -10.84 -5.63 -8.31
CA ASN A 7 -10.47 -6.04 -9.66
C ASN A 7 -8.98 -5.78 -9.88
N VAL A 8 -8.12 -6.70 -9.46
CA VAL A 8 -6.68 -6.58 -9.70
C VAL A 8 -6.31 -7.57 -10.81
N ASP A 9 -6.46 -7.12 -12.04
CA ASP A 9 -6.03 -7.82 -13.25
C ASP A 9 -4.50 -7.62 -13.43
N ILE A 10 -3.71 -8.05 -12.44
CA ILE A 10 -2.24 -8.06 -12.54
C ILE A 10 -1.84 -9.27 -13.36
N LYS A 11 -1.14 -9.03 -14.46
CA LYS A 11 -0.56 -10.07 -15.32
C LYS A 11 0.96 -10.08 -15.20
N LEU A 12 1.55 -11.18 -15.67
CA LEU A 12 3.00 -11.28 -15.81
C LEU A 12 3.52 -10.13 -16.68
N GLY A 13 4.56 -9.46 -16.20
CA GLY A 13 5.17 -8.30 -16.86
C GLY A 13 4.69 -6.94 -16.35
N ASP A 14 3.58 -6.89 -15.59
CA ASP A 14 3.12 -5.62 -15.02
C ASP A 14 4.07 -5.11 -13.93
N ARG A 15 4.29 -3.79 -13.93
CA ARG A 15 5.08 -3.12 -12.90
C ARG A 15 4.20 -2.87 -11.69
N VAL A 16 4.61 -3.44 -10.55
CA VAL A 16 3.89 -3.33 -9.29
C VAL A 16 4.83 -3.03 -8.12
N GLY A 17 4.29 -2.37 -7.11
CA GLY A 17 4.98 -1.99 -5.89
C GLY A 17 4.41 -2.69 -4.66
N ILE A 18 5.30 -3.26 -3.84
CA ILE A 18 4.95 -3.82 -2.54
C ILE A 18 4.72 -2.68 -1.54
N ARG A 19 3.55 -2.66 -0.91
CA ARG A 19 3.17 -1.68 0.11
C ARG A 19 3.54 -2.16 1.51
N TRP A 20 3.42 -1.26 2.49
CA TRP A 20 3.66 -1.61 3.90
C TRP A 20 2.66 -2.64 4.45
N ILE A 21 1.39 -2.57 4.03
CA ILE A 21 0.34 -3.50 4.48
C ILE A 21 0.24 -4.63 3.45
N ALA A 22 0.57 -5.85 3.87
CA ALA A 22 0.51 -7.07 3.05
C ALA A 22 -0.81 -7.82 3.21
N PHE A 23 -1.46 -7.65 4.36
CA PHE A 23 -2.68 -8.36 4.71
C PHE A 23 -3.45 -7.63 5.81
N THR A 24 -4.78 -7.69 5.73
CA THR A 24 -5.71 -7.27 6.77
C THR A 24 -6.84 -8.28 6.87
N CYS A 25 -7.44 -8.45 8.05
CA CYS A 25 -8.44 -9.52 8.24
C CYS A 25 -9.82 -9.22 7.64
N GLY A 26 -10.09 -7.98 7.20
CA GLY A 26 -11.35 -7.58 6.58
C GLY A 26 -12.57 -7.51 7.51
N SER A 27 -12.54 -8.19 8.67
CA SER A 27 -13.72 -8.42 9.52
C SER A 27 -13.69 -7.74 10.90
N CYS A 28 -12.55 -7.17 11.32
CA CYS A 28 -12.49 -6.47 12.61
C CYS A 28 -13.05 -5.05 12.50
N ALA A 29 -13.43 -4.45 13.64
CA ALA A 29 -14.02 -3.10 13.67
C ALA A 29 -13.18 -2.06 12.91
N PRO A 30 -11.83 -1.99 13.05
CA PRO A 30 -11.02 -1.11 12.20
C PRO A 30 -11.11 -1.39 10.70
N CYS A 31 -11.15 -2.65 10.28
CA CYS A 31 -11.25 -2.99 8.85
C CYS A 31 -12.61 -2.57 8.30
N MET A 32 -13.69 -2.86 9.03
CA MET A 32 -15.06 -2.48 8.66
C MET A 32 -15.24 -0.95 8.63
N ALA A 33 -14.52 -0.22 9.48
CA ALA A 33 -14.50 1.24 9.49
C ALA A 33 -13.55 1.88 8.45
N GLY A 34 -12.92 1.08 7.57
CA GLY A 34 -11.95 1.58 6.58
C GLY A 34 -10.61 2.05 7.15
N ALA A 35 -10.37 1.79 8.45
CA ALA A 35 -9.13 2.02 9.18
C ALA A 35 -8.27 0.75 9.25
N ASP A 36 -8.19 0.02 8.15
CA ASP A 36 -7.51 -1.27 7.99
C ASP A 36 -6.00 -1.23 8.34
N LYS A 37 -5.40 -0.03 8.29
CA LYS A 37 -3.99 0.22 8.68
C LYS A 37 -3.65 -0.14 10.14
N ILE A 38 -4.65 -0.11 11.03
CA ILE A 38 -4.50 -0.44 12.46
C ILE A 38 -5.12 -1.81 12.80
N CYS A 39 -5.34 -2.66 11.79
CA CYS A 39 -5.78 -4.03 11.99
C CYS A 39 -4.79 -4.79 12.88
N GLN A 40 -5.27 -5.34 13.99
CA GLN A 40 -4.45 -6.11 14.95
C GLN A 40 -3.96 -7.44 14.37
N LYS A 41 -4.73 -8.01 13.43
CA LYS A 41 -4.38 -9.24 12.70
C LYS A 41 -3.66 -8.94 11.37
N GLY A 42 -3.32 -7.69 11.10
CA GLY A 42 -2.70 -7.29 9.84
C GLY A 42 -1.24 -7.71 9.76
N GLN A 43 -0.78 -8.08 8.56
CA GLN A 43 0.63 -8.37 8.30
C GLN A 43 1.29 -7.23 7.52
N LYS A 44 2.56 -7.00 7.81
CA LYS A 44 3.34 -5.87 7.27
C LYS A 44 4.60 -6.39 6.59
N SER A 45 4.81 -6.00 5.34
CA SER A 45 5.98 -6.39 4.55
C SER A 45 7.24 -5.76 5.14
N GLY A 46 8.26 -6.57 5.41
CA GLY A 46 9.49 -6.16 6.09
C GLY A 46 9.37 -6.03 7.61
N ASN A 47 8.30 -6.54 8.21
CA ASN A 47 8.16 -6.63 9.68
C ASN A 47 7.68 -8.03 10.09
N SER A 48 6.39 -8.33 9.90
CA SER A 48 5.84 -9.66 10.21
C SER A 48 5.87 -10.63 9.03
N ARG A 49 6.27 -10.15 7.85
CA ARG A 49 6.50 -10.92 6.63
C ARG A 49 7.83 -10.43 5.99
N PRO A 50 8.57 -11.27 5.24
CA PRO A 50 9.76 -10.83 4.51
C PRO A 50 9.51 -9.56 3.68
N GLY A 51 10.52 -8.69 3.62
CA GLY A 51 10.40 -7.34 3.04
C GLY A 51 10.92 -7.20 1.62
N ILE A 52 11.37 -6.00 1.28
CA ILE A 52 11.79 -5.62 -0.08
C ILE A 52 13.32 -5.47 -0.24
N PHE A 53 14.10 -5.77 0.79
CA PHE A 53 15.57 -5.75 0.73
C PHE A 53 16.11 -7.12 0.26
N GLN A 54 15.62 -7.55 -0.89
CA GLN A 54 15.94 -8.81 -1.55
C GLN A 54 15.63 -8.68 -3.05
N GLU A 55 16.25 -9.51 -3.88
CA GLU A 55 16.04 -9.47 -5.34
C GLU A 55 14.62 -9.90 -5.74
N TYR A 56 14.00 -10.77 -4.95
CA TYR A 56 12.66 -11.29 -5.17
C TYR A 56 11.87 -11.35 -3.88
N ALA A 57 10.59 -10.96 -3.92
CA ALA A 57 9.70 -10.97 -2.75
C ALA A 57 8.32 -11.51 -3.11
N LEU A 58 7.67 -12.19 -2.16
CA LEU A 58 6.32 -12.74 -2.32
C LEU A 58 5.33 -11.95 -1.46
N ASP A 59 4.26 -11.45 -2.05
CA ASP A 59 3.27 -10.63 -1.37
C ASP A 59 1.90 -10.78 -2.07
N PRO A 60 0.74 -10.78 -1.38
CA PRO A 60 -0.54 -11.00 -2.04
C PRO A 60 -0.88 -9.90 -3.06
N ALA A 61 -1.30 -10.33 -4.25
CA ALA A 61 -1.62 -9.44 -5.38
C ALA A 61 -2.64 -8.34 -5.03
N LEU A 62 -3.63 -8.65 -4.18
CA LEU A 62 -4.64 -7.70 -3.70
C LEU A 62 -4.03 -6.45 -3.02
N TYR A 63 -2.85 -6.60 -2.42
CA TYR A 63 -2.17 -5.53 -1.69
C TYR A 63 -1.07 -4.84 -2.49
N MET A 64 -0.89 -5.22 -3.76
CA MET A 64 0.06 -4.58 -4.67
C MET A 64 -0.47 -3.25 -5.18
N ALA A 65 0.44 -2.31 -5.43
CA ALA A 65 0.15 -1.04 -6.08
C ALA A 65 0.62 -1.09 -7.54
N PRO A 66 -0.25 -0.91 -8.54
CA PRO A 66 0.20 -0.78 -9.93
C PRO A 66 1.07 0.47 -10.09
N ILE A 67 2.16 0.34 -10.85
CA ILE A 67 3.08 1.44 -11.16
C ILE A 67 2.87 1.84 -12.62
N PRO A 68 2.46 3.09 -12.92
CA PRO A 68 2.31 3.56 -14.29
C PRO A 68 3.62 3.52 -15.08
N ASP A 69 3.55 3.26 -16.38
CA ASP A 69 4.73 3.12 -17.26
C ASP A 69 5.59 4.38 -17.30
N GLY A 70 4.98 5.57 -17.25
CA GLY A 70 5.69 6.85 -17.25
C GLY A 70 6.39 7.20 -15.93
N LEU A 71 6.26 6.38 -14.88
CA LEU A 71 6.87 6.62 -13.59
C LEU A 71 8.01 5.63 -13.35
N SER A 72 9.23 6.14 -13.20
CA SER A 72 10.40 5.31 -12.93
C SER A 72 10.32 4.66 -11.54
N SER A 73 10.90 3.46 -11.40
CA SER A 73 10.77 2.67 -10.16
C SER A 73 11.45 3.32 -8.95
N ASP A 74 12.54 4.05 -9.17
CA ASP A 74 13.29 4.80 -8.16
C ASP A 74 12.47 5.95 -7.56
N ILE A 75 11.62 6.58 -8.37
CA ILE A 75 10.66 7.61 -7.91
C ILE A 75 9.42 6.96 -7.30
N ALA A 76 8.91 5.87 -7.88
CA ALA A 76 7.73 5.17 -7.37
C ALA A 76 7.95 4.57 -5.98
N ALA A 77 9.12 3.99 -5.71
CA ALA A 77 9.44 3.29 -4.46
C ALA A 77 9.17 4.12 -3.18
N PRO A 78 9.69 5.35 -3.01
CA PRO A 78 9.41 6.15 -1.82
C PRO A 78 7.93 6.58 -1.72
N LEU A 79 7.23 6.73 -2.85
CA LEU A 79 5.82 7.12 -2.85
C LEU A 79 4.92 6.07 -2.19
N LEU A 80 5.28 4.78 -2.30
CA LEU A 80 4.55 3.66 -1.69
C LEU A 80 4.59 3.65 -0.16
N ARG A 81 5.48 4.45 0.46
CA ARG A 81 5.63 4.52 1.92
C ARG A 81 5.55 5.95 2.44
N SER A 82 6.58 6.75 2.24
CA SER A 82 6.62 8.13 2.75
C SER A 82 5.64 9.02 1.99
N GLY A 83 5.51 8.86 0.68
CA GLY A 83 4.58 9.64 -0.13
C GLY A 83 3.12 9.44 0.28
N VAL A 84 2.65 8.20 0.39
CA VAL A 84 1.29 7.92 0.87
C VAL A 84 1.05 8.39 2.31
N THR A 85 2.09 8.38 3.15
CA THR A 85 2.02 8.87 4.53
C THR A 85 1.85 10.40 4.55
N ALA A 86 2.71 11.13 3.84
CA ALA A 86 2.64 12.58 3.71
C ALA A 86 1.31 13.02 3.10
N TYR A 87 0.86 12.36 2.03
CA TYR A 87 -0.44 12.59 1.41
C TYR A 87 -1.59 12.39 2.39
N SER A 88 -1.56 11.31 3.18
CA SER A 88 -2.58 11.08 4.20
C SER A 88 -2.55 12.13 5.30
N ALA A 89 -1.37 12.65 5.66
CA ALA A 89 -1.24 13.72 6.66
C ALA A 89 -1.88 15.02 6.15
N LEU A 90 -1.56 15.44 4.92
CA LEU A 90 -2.16 16.61 4.28
C LEU A 90 -3.69 16.51 4.17
N LYS A 91 -4.20 15.34 3.77
CA LYS A 91 -5.66 15.11 3.74
C LYS A 91 -6.32 15.24 5.11
N LYS A 92 -5.63 14.80 6.17
CA LYS A 92 -6.15 14.86 7.55
C LYS A 92 -6.02 16.25 8.16
N SER A 93 -5.01 17.04 7.77
CA SER A 93 -4.85 18.42 8.24
C SER A 93 -5.93 19.35 7.67
N ARG A 94 -6.58 18.96 6.56
CA ARG A 94 -7.58 19.76 5.84
C ARG A 94 -7.02 21.09 5.29
N ALA A 95 -5.69 21.18 5.17
CA ALA A 95 -5.02 22.33 4.60
C ALA A 95 -5.54 22.59 3.18
N GLN A 96 -5.76 23.86 2.87
CA GLN A 96 -6.21 24.36 1.58
C GLN A 96 -5.05 24.91 0.76
N SER A 97 -5.30 25.15 -0.52
CA SER A 97 -4.32 25.84 -1.37
C SER A 97 -4.11 27.26 -0.86
N GLY A 98 -2.87 27.60 -0.51
CA GLY A 98 -2.50 28.94 -0.04
C GLY A 98 -2.40 29.10 1.47
N ASP A 99 -2.62 28.04 2.26
CA ASP A 99 -2.26 28.00 3.70
C ASP A 99 -0.74 28.05 3.93
#